data_AF-A0AA92UPE3-F1
#
_entry.id   AF-A0AA92UPE3-F1
#
_cell.length_a   1.000
_cell.length_b   1.000
_cell.length_c   1.000
_cell.angle_alpha   90.00
_cell.angle_beta   90.00
_cell.angle_gamma   90.00
#
_symmetry.space_group_name_H-M   'P 1'
#
loop_
_entity.id
_entity.type
_entity.pdbx_description
1 polymer ?
#
loop_
_entity_poly.entity_id
_entity_poly.type
_entity_poly.pdbx_seq_one_letter_code
_entity_poly.pdbx_strand_id
1 'polypeptide(L)' 'MAFEQMISEIASYYDLQVKFENNEDKTLRLYYEWNSHSSIENIVKELNQFENVNIELQQNELIVK' A
#
# COMPACT_ATOMS: atom_id res chain seq x y z
N MET A 1 -3.42 -8.91 -8.91
CA MET A 1 -3.20 -7.50 -9.31
C MET A 1 -1.73 -7.17 -9.07
N ALA A 2 -1.13 -6.20 -9.76
CA ALA A 2 0.21 -5.72 -9.40
C ALA A 2 0.13 -4.89 -8.11
N PHE A 3 1.15 -4.97 -7.25
CA PHE A 3 1.15 -4.26 -5.97
C PHE A 3 0.98 -2.75 -6.14
N GLU A 4 1.68 -2.14 -7.11
CA GLU A 4 1.56 -0.72 -7.46
C GLU A 4 0.12 -0.30 -7.78
N GLN A 5 -0.60 -1.12 -8.55
CA GLN A 5 -2.00 -0.86 -8.88
C GLN A 5 -2.89 -0.97 -7.64
N MET A 6 -2.71 -2.05 -6.87
CA MET A 6 -3.50 -2.32 -5.67
C MET A 6 -3.34 -1.21 -4.62
N ILE A 7 -2.10 -0.81 -4.32
CA ILE A 7 -1.86 0.23 -3.30
C ILE A 7 -2.36 1.60 -3.77
N SER A 8 -2.31 1.87 -5.07
CA SER A 8 -2.86 3.10 -5.65
C SER A 8 -4.38 3.15 -5.56
N GLU A 9 -5.07 2.02 -5.78
CA GLU A 9 -6.51 1.91 -5.59
C GLU A 9 -6.91 2.11 -4.12
N ILE A 10 -6.18 1.47 -3.20
CA ILE A 10 -6.39 1.64 -1.75
C ILE A 10 -6.19 3.11 -1.36
N ALA A 11 -5.07 3.72 -1.74
CA ALA A 11 -4.78 5.11 -1.39
C ALA A 11 -5.85 6.08 -1.90
N SER A 12 -6.27 5.91 -3.16
CA SER A 12 -7.34 6.73 -3.75
C SER A 12 -8.67 6.60 -3.01
N TYR A 13 -8.98 5.44 -2.44
CA TYR A 13 -10.21 5.25 -1.65
C TYR A 13 -10.19 6.03 -0.33
N TYR A 14 -9.01 6.21 0.28
CA TYR A 14 -8.83 6.97 1.51
C TYR A 14 -8.38 8.43 1.28
N ASP A 15 -8.49 8.95 0.06
CA ASP A 15 -8.04 10.31 -0.34
C ASP A 15 -6.53 10.58 -0.06
N LEU A 16 -5.70 9.53 -0.19
CA LEU A 16 -4.25 9.58 0.00
C LEU A 16 -3.49 9.54 -1.33
N GLN A 17 -2.28 10.10 -1.33
CA GLN A 17 -1.33 9.95 -2.44
C GLN A 17 -0.39 8.77 -2.19
N VAL A 18 0.15 8.18 -3.25
CA VAL A 18 1.19 7.16 -3.15
C VAL A 18 2.51 7.70 -3.69
N LYS A 19 3.58 7.49 -2.92
CA LYS A 19 4.95 7.81 -3.32
C LYS A 19 5.80 6.55 -3.25
N PHE A 20 6.44 6.21 -4.36
CA PHE A 20 7.39 5.09 -4.42
C PHE A 20 8.82 5.66 -4.31
N GLU A 21 9.58 5.22 -3.29
CA GLU A 21 10.98 5.63 -3.10
C GLU A 21 11.94 4.78 -3.93
N ASN A 22 11.61 3.52 -4.19
CA ASN A 22 12.35 2.64 -5.10
C ASN A 22 11.50 2.22 -6.31
N ASN A 23 12.13 2.17 -7.49
CA ASN A 23 11.49 1.73 -8.73
C ASN A 23 11.49 0.19 -8.90
N GLU A 24 12.14 -0.55 -8.01
CA GLU A 24 12.33 -2.01 -8.14
C GLU A 24 11.12 -2.83 -7.65
N ASP A 25 10.27 -2.28 -6.77
CA ASP A 25 9.13 -3.01 -6.15
C ASP A 25 7.85 -3.08 -7.00
N LYS A 26 7.89 -2.51 -8.21
CA LYS A 26 6.71 -2.41 -9.11
C LYS A 26 6.20 -3.74 -9.65
N THR A 27 6.98 -4.81 -9.52
CA THR A 27 6.66 -6.14 -10.08
C THR A 27 6.08 -7.13 -9.06
N LEU A 28 5.97 -6.74 -7.78
CA LEU A 28 5.42 -7.61 -6.74
C LEU A 28 3.94 -7.93 -7.02
N ARG A 29 3.59 -9.23 -6.94
CA ARG A 29 2.20 -9.69 -7.01
C ARG A 29 1.79 -10.22 -5.64
N LEU A 30 0.85 -9.53 -5.02
CA LEU A 30 0.24 -9.95 -3.76
C LEU A 30 -1.14 -10.55 -3.99
N TYR A 31 -1.44 -11.58 -3.22
CA TYR A 31 -2.80 -12.06 -3.02
C TYR A 31 -3.26 -11.50 -1.67
N TYR A 32 -3.92 -10.35 -1.71
CA TYR A 32 -4.44 -9.64 -0.55
C TYR A 32 -5.92 -9.35 -0.78
N GLU A 33 -6.76 -9.73 0.18
CA GLU A 33 -8.19 -9.42 0.17
C GLU A 33 -8.39 -8.13 0.97
N TRP A 34 -8.52 -7.02 0.25
CA TRP A 34 -8.68 -5.72 0.87
C TRP A 34 -10.07 -5.58 1.51
N ASN A 35 -10.10 -5.39 2.83
CA ASN A 35 -11.31 -5.04 3.58
C ASN A 35 -11.45 -3.51 3.70
N SER A 36 -12.26 -2.90 2.83
CA SER A 36 -12.48 -1.44 2.79
C SER A 36 -13.18 -0.84 4.02
N HIS A 37 -13.67 -1.68 4.94
CA HIS A 37 -14.20 -1.22 6.24
C HIS A 37 -13.13 -1.04 7.32
N SER A 38 -11.90 -1.53 7.09
CA SER A 38 -10.78 -1.30 8.00
C SER A 38 -10.23 0.13 7.86
N SER A 39 -9.55 0.63 8.90
CA SER A 39 -8.83 1.90 8.82
C SER A 39 -7.54 1.75 8.02
N ILE A 40 -7.06 2.83 7.40
CA ILE A 40 -5.83 2.79 6.61
C ILE A 40 -4.61 2.36 7.43
N GLU A 41 -4.56 2.71 8.72
CA GLU A 41 -3.49 2.28 9.63
C GLU A 41 -3.45 0.76 9.79
N ASN A 42 -4.61 0.12 9.86
CA ASN A 42 -4.70 -1.35 9.94
C ASN A 42 -4.31 -1.99 8.61
N ILE A 43 -4.76 -1.44 7.48
CA ILE A 43 -4.38 -1.92 6.15
C ILE A 43 -2.86 -1.83 5.96
N VAL A 44 -2.23 -0.70 6.30
CA VAL A 44 -0.77 -0.53 6.23
C VAL A 44 -0.06 -1.53 7.13
N LYS A 45 -0.57 -1.76 8.35
CA LYS A 45 -0.01 -2.74 9.28
C LYS A 45 -0.08 -4.16 8.72
N GLU A 46 -1.18 -4.55 8.10
CA GLU A 46 -1.36 -5.86 7.46
C GLU A 46 -0.43 -6.02 6.25
N LEU A 47 -0.36 -5.01 5.38
CA LEU A 47 0.51 -5.03 4.20
C LEU A 47 1.99 -5.11 4.57
N ASN A 48 2.42 -4.48 5.66
CA ASN A 48 3.79 -4.58 6.16
C ASN A 48 4.13 -5.95 6.80
N GLN A 49 3.19 -6.90 6.85
CA GLN A 49 3.50 -8.29 7.25
C GLN A 49 4.10 -9.11 6.11
N PHE A 50 4.01 -8.64 4.87
CA PHE A 50 4.61 -9.30 3.72
C PHE A 50 6.11 -8.98 3.65
N GLU A 51 6.93 -10.00 3.37
CA GLU A 51 8.41 -9.94 3.43
C GLU A 51 9.03 -8.84 2.57
N ASN A 52 8.42 -8.51 1.43
CA ASN A 52 8.92 -7.52 0.47
C ASN A 52 8.02 -6.27 0.40
N VAL A 53 7.34 -5.93 1.50
CA VAL A 53 6.47 -4.75 1.57
C VAL A 53 6.89 -3.89 2.75
N ASN A 54 7.19 -2.63 2.46
CA ASN A 54 7.46 -1.62 3.46
C ASN A 54 6.73 -0.33 3.10
N ILE A 55 5.71 0.00 3.87
CA ILE A 55 4.82 1.14 3.66
C ILE A 55 4.79 1.99 4.93
N GLU A 56 5.00 3.28 4.78
CA GLU A 56 4.79 4.26 5.84
C GLU A 56 3.60 5.16 5.51
N LEU A 57 2.67 5.30 6.46
CA LEU A 57 1.62 6.29 6.38
C LEU A 57 2.13 7.61 6.99
N GLN A 58 2.17 8.66 6.18
CA GLN A 58 2.52 10.01 6.62
C GLN A 58 1.40 10.97 6.24
N GLN A 59 0.77 11.64 7.20
CA GLN A 59 -0.31 12.64 7.00
C GLN A 59 -1.32 12.30 5.88
N ASN A 60 -1.00 12.63 4.62
CA ASN A 60 -1.86 12.40 3.46
C ASN A 60 -1.21 11.54 2.33
N GLU A 61 -0.15 10.80 2.66
CA GLU A 61 0.67 10.02 1.73
C GLU A 61 0.96 8.61 2.29
N LEU A 62 0.97 7.62 1.40
CA LEU A 62 1.57 6.30 1.60
C LEU A 62 2.93 6.27 0.89
N ILE A 63 3.99 6.07 1.67
CA ILE A 63 5.35 5.97 1.16
C ILE A 63 5.73 4.49 1.08
N VAL A 64 5.95 3.99 -0.13
CA VAL A 64 6.42 2.63 -0.41
C VAL A 64 7.94 2.67 -0.59
N LYS A 65 8.67 1.97 0.27
CA LYS A 65 10.14 1.99 0.35
C LYS A 65 10.81 0.84 -0.36
#